data_AF-A0A524CZD0-F1
#
_entry.id   AF-A0A524CZD0-F1
#
_cell.length_a   1.000
_cell.length_b   1.000
_cell.length_c   1.000
_cell.angle_alpha   90.00
_cell.angle_beta   90.00
_cell.angle_gamma   90.00
#
_symmetry.space_group_name_H-M   'P 1'
#
loop_
_entity.id
_entity.type
_entity.pdbx_description
1 polymer ?
#
loop_
_entity_poly.entity_id
_entity_poly.type
_entity_poly.pdbx_seq_one_letter_code
_entity_poly.pdbx_strand_id
1 'polypeptide(L)'
;MSEEKKTKYVDRAIKPEILKKLSLKNRYKFLNTNMMPLMNQKEFNFLKSVQKFCMRFEKKNKIVHGPGEDIYDWIPAFGAEGYVDRADALKMIDADYGDDYGMAVEMCRYLAMDFFDPQFAMGIGASVLAINPLLEHHDNVPVRLEALKDLVFGKAPGCILITEPERGS
;
A
#
# COMPACT_ATOMS: atom_id res chain seq x y z
N MET A 1 2.30 -38.64 -20.94
CA MET A 1 1.15 -38.03 -20.24
C MET A 1 1.69 -36.86 -19.44
N SER A 2 1.41 -35.64 -19.86
CA SER A 2 1.88 -34.43 -19.18
C SER A 2 1.20 -34.30 -17.82
N GLU A 3 1.98 -34.14 -16.76
CA GLU A 3 1.46 -33.76 -15.44
C GLU A 3 0.77 -32.40 -15.57
N GLU A 4 -0.56 -32.41 -15.66
CA GLU A 4 -1.35 -31.20 -15.45
C GLU A 4 -1.07 -30.72 -14.03
N LYS A 5 -0.40 -29.58 -13.92
CA LYS A 5 -0.21 -28.87 -12.65
C LYS A 5 -1.58 -28.66 -12.02
N LYS A 6 -1.91 -29.47 -11.01
CA LYS A 6 -3.12 -29.32 -10.20
C LYS A 6 -3.19 -27.89 -9.68
N THR A 7 -4.15 -27.13 -10.19
CA THR A 7 -4.44 -25.79 -9.69
C THR A 7 -5.22 -25.90 -8.39
N LYS A 8 -5.00 -24.97 -7.44
CA LYS A 8 -5.71 -24.92 -6.14
C LYS A 8 -7.24 -24.92 -6.28
N TYR A 9 -7.75 -24.45 -7.41
CA TYR A 9 -9.17 -24.37 -7.74
C TYR A 9 -9.47 -25.25 -8.95
N VAL A 10 -10.63 -25.92 -8.92
CA VAL A 10 -11.16 -26.77 -9.99
C VAL A 10 -11.53 -25.92 -11.21
N ASP A 11 -12.19 -24.79 -10.97
CA ASP A 11 -12.58 -23.81 -11.99
C ASP A 11 -11.98 -22.44 -11.70
N ARG A 12 -11.61 -21.71 -12.75
CA ARG A 12 -11.13 -20.32 -12.65
C ARG A 12 -12.09 -19.40 -13.41
N ALA A 13 -12.58 -18.36 -12.75
CA ALA A 13 -13.41 -17.32 -13.39
C ALA A 13 -12.67 -16.54 -14.49
N ILE A 14 -11.33 -16.46 -14.40
CA ILE A 14 -10.49 -15.77 -15.37
C ILE A 14 -9.54 -16.77 -16.03
N LYS A 15 -9.51 -16.78 -17.37
CA LYS A 15 -8.63 -17.66 -18.14
C LYS A 15 -7.15 -17.37 -17.85
N PRO A 16 -6.27 -18.40 -17.81
CA PRO A 16 -4.84 -18.21 -17.52
C PRO A 16 -4.13 -17.20 -18.42
N GLU A 17 -4.47 -17.14 -19.72
CA GLU A 17 -3.87 -16.17 -20.64
C GLU A 17 -4.23 -14.71 -20.31
N ILE A 18 -5.43 -14.48 -19.75
CA ILE A 18 -5.87 -13.16 -19.30
C ILE A 18 -5.13 -12.81 -18.00
N LEU A 19 -5.04 -13.74 -17.05
CA LEU A 19 -4.29 -13.54 -15.79
C LEU A 19 -2.82 -13.19 -16.06
N LYS A 20 -2.17 -13.86 -17.02
CA LYS A 20 -0.79 -13.52 -17.41
C LYS A 20 -0.67 -12.08 -17.93
N LYS A 21 -1.67 -11.59 -18.66
CA LYS A 21 -1.71 -10.19 -19.13
C LYS A 21 -1.92 -9.19 -17.99
N LEU A 22 -2.49 -9.61 -16.85
CA LEU A 22 -2.67 -8.80 -15.64
C LEU A 22 -1.46 -8.81 -14.70
N SER A 23 -0.29 -9.28 -15.14
CA SER A 23 0.97 -9.14 -14.36
C SER A 23 1.16 -7.72 -13.82
N LEU A 24 1.80 -7.58 -12.66
CA LEU A 24 2.07 -6.28 -12.03
C LEU A 24 2.77 -5.29 -12.98
N LYS A 25 3.70 -5.79 -13.80
CA LYS A 25 4.36 -5.00 -14.86
C LYS A 25 3.36 -4.38 -15.84
N ASN A 26 2.36 -5.13 -16.28
CA ASN A 26 1.36 -4.65 -17.22
C ASN A 26 0.33 -3.73 -16.54
N ARG A 27 -0.07 -4.06 -15.30
CA ARG A 27 -0.87 -3.20 -14.43
C ARG A 27 -0.26 -1.80 -14.30
N TYR A 28 1.03 -1.72 -13.99
CA TYR A 28 1.75 -0.45 -13.94
C TYR A 28 1.97 0.20 -15.30
N LYS A 29 2.14 -0.57 -16.38
CA LYS A 29 2.18 0.02 -17.73
C LYS A 29 0.87 0.74 -18.02
N PHE A 30 -0.27 0.11 -17.72
CA PHE A 30 -1.60 0.72 -17.87
C PHE A 30 -1.72 1.99 -17.03
N LEU A 31 -1.40 1.93 -15.73
CA LEU A 31 -1.43 3.09 -14.85
C LEU A 31 -0.59 4.26 -15.40
N ASN A 32 0.66 3.99 -15.76
CA ASN A 32 1.58 5.02 -16.24
C ASN A 32 1.10 5.66 -17.55
N THR A 33 0.58 4.87 -18.50
CA THR A 33 0.08 5.41 -19.77
C THR A 33 -1.10 6.37 -19.55
N ASN A 34 -1.96 6.10 -18.58
CA ASN A 34 -3.15 6.93 -18.34
C ASN A 34 -2.87 8.13 -17.43
N MET A 35 -1.94 8.00 -16.48
CA MET A 35 -1.70 9.06 -15.49
C MET A 35 -0.57 10.02 -15.87
N MET A 36 0.37 9.62 -16.74
CA MET A 36 1.50 10.47 -17.14
C MET A 36 1.10 11.87 -17.66
N PRO A 37 0.00 12.06 -18.42
CA PRO A 37 -0.43 13.39 -18.85
C PRO A 37 -0.89 14.32 -17.72
N LEU A 38 -1.22 13.77 -16.54
CA LEU A 38 -1.79 14.49 -15.41
C LEU A 38 -0.75 14.82 -14.33
N MET A 39 0.49 14.35 -14.47
CA MET A 39 1.53 14.46 -13.45
C MET A 39 2.70 15.32 -13.93
N ASN A 40 3.31 16.04 -12.99
CA ASN A 40 4.63 16.63 -13.23
C ASN A 40 5.75 15.58 -13.11
N GLN A 41 6.97 15.97 -13.47
CA GLN A 41 8.12 15.05 -13.47
C GLN A 41 8.46 14.50 -12.08
N LYS A 42 8.29 15.30 -11.02
CA LYS A 42 8.58 14.89 -9.63
C LYS A 42 7.60 13.80 -9.19
N GLU A 43 6.30 14.04 -9.35
CA GLU A 43 5.23 13.09 -9.05
C GLU A 43 5.41 11.79 -9.84
N PHE A 44 5.69 11.89 -11.13
CA PHE A 44 5.89 10.70 -11.95
C PHE A 44 7.13 9.92 -11.52
N ASN A 45 8.24 10.60 -11.20
CA ASN A 45 9.45 9.94 -10.68
C ASN A 45 9.19 9.23 -9.35
N PHE A 46 8.43 9.85 -8.45
CA PHE A 46 8.02 9.24 -7.20
C PHE A 46 7.12 8.02 -7.46
N LEU A 47 6.07 8.14 -8.28
CA LEU A 47 5.23 6.99 -8.66
C LEU A 47 6.08 5.83 -9.20
N LYS A 48 7.05 6.12 -10.08
CA LYS A 48 7.96 5.11 -10.63
C LYS A 48 8.87 4.49 -9.56
N SER A 49 9.28 5.21 -8.52
CA SER A 49 10.12 4.67 -7.44
C SER A 49 9.33 3.64 -6.62
N VAL A 50 8.09 3.98 -6.24
CA VAL A 50 7.18 3.09 -5.51
C VAL A 50 6.84 1.84 -6.33
N GLN A 51 6.53 2.00 -7.63
CA GLN A 51 6.30 0.86 -8.53
C GLN A 51 7.51 -0.06 -8.63
N LYS A 52 8.72 0.51 -8.72
CA LYS A 52 9.96 -0.27 -8.76
C LYS A 52 10.16 -1.04 -7.46
N PHE A 53 9.87 -0.44 -6.32
CA PHE A 53 9.88 -1.13 -5.03
C PHE A 53 8.93 -2.34 -5.05
N CYS A 54 7.66 -2.12 -5.43
CA CYS A 54 6.63 -3.17 -5.48
C CYS A 54 7.03 -4.34 -6.39
N MET A 55 7.53 -4.05 -7.60
CA MET A 55 8.02 -5.07 -8.53
C MET A 55 9.18 -5.89 -7.95
N ARG A 56 10.10 -5.24 -7.21
CA ARG A 56 11.20 -5.96 -6.54
C ARG A 56 10.68 -6.79 -5.38
N PHE A 57 9.74 -6.26 -4.60
CA PHE A 57 9.13 -6.93 -3.47
C PHE A 57 8.32 -8.16 -3.91
N GLU A 58 7.45 -8.03 -4.93
CA GLU A 58 6.70 -9.13 -5.56
C GLU A 58 7.64 -10.28 -5.94
N LYS A 59 8.69 -9.95 -6.69
CA LYS A 59 9.66 -10.94 -7.18
C LYS A 59 10.47 -11.58 -6.05
N LYS A 60 10.96 -10.79 -5.09
CA LYS A 60 11.79 -11.27 -3.97
C LYS A 60 11.00 -12.25 -3.09
N ASN A 61 9.75 -11.93 -2.80
CA ASN A 61 8.91 -12.70 -1.88
C ASN A 61 8.02 -13.73 -2.60
N LYS A 62 8.09 -13.80 -3.94
CA LYS A 62 7.31 -14.72 -4.79
C LYS A 62 5.80 -14.55 -4.57
N ILE A 63 5.36 -13.30 -4.46
CA ILE A 63 3.97 -12.95 -4.23
C ILE A 63 3.14 -13.35 -5.44
N VAL A 64 1.97 -13.94 -5.18
CA VAL A 64 1.04 -14.42 -6.21
C VAL A 64 -0.28 -13.67 -6.22
N HIS A 65 -0.49 -12.73 -5.29
CA HIS A 65 -1.70 -11.93 -5.12
C HIS A 65 -2.95 -12.79 -4.95
N GLY A 66 -2.86 -13.76 -4.04
CA GLY A 66 -3.90 -14.77 -3.81
C GLY A 66 -4.38 -14.81 -2.36
N PRO A 67 -5.56 -15.41 -2.09
CA PRO A 67 -6.20 -15.39 -0.78
C PRO A 67 -5.49 -16.25 0.30
N GLY A 68 -4.35 -16.84 -0.03
CA GLY A 68 -3.52 -17.59 0.93
C GLY A 68 -2.35 -16.78 1.47
N GLU A 69 -2.22 -15.53 1.05
CA GLU A 69 -1.18 -14.61 1.51
C GLU A 69 -1.77 -13.71 2.59
N ASP A 70 -0.99 -13.48 3.65
CA ASP A 70 -1.34 -12.48 4.66
C ASP A 70 -0.75 -11.13 4.23
N ILE A 71 -1.65 -10.17 3.95
CA ILE A 71 -1.26 -8.82 3.53
C ILE A 71 -0.59 -8.03 4.66
N TYR A 72 -0.86 -8.38 5.93
CA TYR A 72 -0.30 -7.67 7.08
C TYR A 72 1.19 -7.96 7.24
N ASP A 73 1.66 -9.12 6.79
CA ASP A 73 3.08 -9.48 6.76
C ASP A 73 3.92 -8.54 5.89
N TRP A 74 3.30 -7.81 4.97
CA TRP A 74 4.00 -6.90 4.07
C TRP A 74 4.20 -5.51 4.67
N ILE A 75 3.33 -5.11 5.62
CA ILE A 75 3.32 -3.75 6.19
C ILE A 75 4.70 -3.31 6.69
N PRO A 76 5.48 -4.11 7.44
CA PRO A 76 6.80 -3.68 7.92
C PRO A 76 7.76 -3.27 6.81
N ALA A 77 7.75 -3.97 5.67
CA ALA A 77 8.63 -3.67 4.56
C ALA A 77 8.23 -2.38 3.83
N PHE A 78 6.93 -2.09 3.74
CA PHE A 78 6.42 -0.86 3.15
C PHE A 78 6.58 0.33 4.10
N GLY A 79 6.34 0.14 5.39
CA GLY A 79 6.56 1.16 6.42
C GLY A 79 8.02 1.58 6.54
N ALA A 80 8.97 0.66 6.41
CA ALA A 80 10.40 0.98 6.39
C ALA A 80 10.84 1.92 5.25
N GLU A 81 10.09 1.95 4.14
CA GLU A 81 10.31 2.86 3.01
C GLU A 81 9.43 4.13 3.08
N GLY A 82 8.65 4.27 4.15
CA GLY A 82 7.66 5.34 4.31
C GLY A 82 6.49 5.22 3.34
N TYR A 83 6.03 4.01 3.02
CA TYR A 83 4.90 3.78 2.10
C TYR A 83 3.58 3.45 2.80
N VAL A 84 3.45 3.75 4.09
CA VAL A 84 2.16 3.72 4.81
C VAL A 84 1.40 5.02 4.59
N ASP A 85 2.03 6.16 4.88
CA ASP A 85 1.44 7.49 4.78
C ASP A 85 2.49 8.53 4.35
N ARG A 86 2.15 9.33 3.33
CA ARG A 86 2.90 10.48 2.82
C ARG A 86 2.05 11.74 2.72
N ALA A 87 0.86 11.79 3.33
CA ALA A 87 0.00 12.97 3.29
C ALA A 87 0.67 14.17 3.99
N ASP A 88 1.37 13.91 5.09
CA ASP A 88 2.05 14.91 5.91
C ASP A 88 3.56 14.67 6.01
N ALA A 89 4.31 15.71 6.39
CA ALA A 89 5.76 15.62 6.60
C ALA A 89 6.14 14.80 7.84
N LEU A 90 5.21 14.60 8.78
CA LEU A 90 5.35 13.77 9.98
C LEU A 90 6.63 14.02 10.82
N LYS A 91 7.10 15.28 10.84
CA LYS A 91 8.33 15.68 11.53
C LYS A 91 8.32 15.42 13.05
N MET A 92 7.13 15.37 13.66
CA MET A 92 6.96 15.13 15.10
C MET A 92 7.35 13.71 15.55
N ILE A 93 7.52 12.77 14.61
CA ILE A 93 7.97 11.39 14.88
C ILE A 93 9.31 11.06 14.19
N ASP A 94 10.05 12.09 13.77
CA ASP A 94 11.33 11.99 13.05
C ASP A 94 11.22 11.30 11.67
N ALA A 95 10.06 11.41 11.00
CA ALA A 95 9.97 11.03 9.60
C ALA A 95 10.74 12.03 8.72
N ASP A 96 11.66 11.54 7.90
CA ASP A 96 12.36 12.34 6.89
C ASP A 96 11.96 11.86 5.50
N TYR A 97 11.00 12.59 4.92
CA TYR A 97 10.51 12.37 3.58
C TYR A 97 11.10 13.35 2.57
N GLY A 98 12.04 14.22 2.97
CA GLY A 98 12.46 15.36 2.17
C GLY A 98 11.26 16.17 1.71
N ASP A 99 11.17 16.42 0.39
CA ASP A 99 10.03 17.10 -0.23
C ASP A 99 8.96 16.13 -0.76
N ASP A 100 9.10 14.82 -0.55
CA ASP A 100 8.19 13.80 -1.08
C ASP A 100 7.07 13.48 -0.08
N TYR A 101 6.25 14.49 0.20
CA TYR A 101 5.00 14.41 0.97
C TYR A 101 3.93 15.35 0.39
N GLY A 102 2.69 15.22 0.86
CA GLY A 102 1.52 15.97 0.40
C GLY A 102 0.58 15.13 -0.45
N MET A 103 -0.66 15.60 -0.63
CA MET A 103 -1.74 14.84 -1.26
C MET A 103 -1.43 14.31 -2.67
N ALA A 104 -0.67 15.04 -3.48
CA ALA A 104 -0.28 14.57 -4.81
C ALA A 104 0.70 13.37 -4.74
N VAL A 105 1.67 13.43 -3.82
CA VAL A 105 2.62 12.34 -3.56
C VAL A 105 1.88 11.14 -2.96
N GLU A 106 0.99 11.40 -2.01
CA GLU A 106 0.15 10.37 -1.37
C GLU A 106 -0.75 9.67 -2.38
N MET A 107 -1.38 10.40 -3.30
CA MET A 107 -2.13 9.80 -4.40
C MET A 107 -1.25 8.92 -5.29
N CYS A 108 -0.03 9.36 -5.61
CA CYS A 108 0.93 8.54 -6.37
C CYS A 108 1.32 7.26 -5.62
N ARG A 109 1.58 7.35 -4.31
CA ARG A 109 1.85 6.20 -3.44
C ARG A 109 0.68 5.24 -3.47
N TYR A 110 -0.53 5.72 -3.21
CA TYR A 110 -1.73 4.92 -3.12
C TYR A 110 -2.06 4.22 -4.44
N LEU A 111 -1.95 4.92 -5.58
CA LEU A 111 -2.11 4.31 -6.91
C LEU A 111 -1.10 3.19 -7.17
N ALA A 112 0.16 3.35 -6.75
CA ALA A 112 1.14 2.27 -6.86
C ALA A 112 0.79 1.06 -5.97
N MET A 113 0.27 1.30 -4.76
CA MET A 113 -0.16 0.25 -3.83
C MET A 113 -1.40 -0.49 -4.31
N ASP A 114 -2.42 0.24 -4.77
CA ASP A 114 -3.68 -0.35 -5.25
C ASP A 114 -3.45 -1.22 -6.49
N PHE A 115 -2.60 -0.77 -7.42
CA PHE A 115 -2.19 -1.60 -8.55
C PHE A 115 -1.21 -2.72 -8.18
N PHE A 116 -0.56 -2.66 -7.01
CA PHE A 116 0.21 -3.78 -6.46
C PHE A 116 -0.74 -4.85 -5.95
N ASP A 117 -1.55 -4.50 -4.96
CA ASP A 117 -2.54 -5.38 -4.36
C ASP A 117 -3.66 -4.55 -3.70
N PRO A 118 -4.90 -4.61 -4.20
CA PRO A 118 -6.01 -3.83 -3.63
C PRO A 118 -6.35 -4.19 -2.17
N GLN A 119 -6.17 -5.46 -1.76
CA GLN A 119 -6.42 -5.86 -0.38
C GLN A 119 -5.38 -5.24 0.55
N PHE A 120 -4.12 -5.27 0.14
CA PHE A 120 -3.05 -4.60 0.88
C PHE A 120 -3.24 -3.08 0.95
N ALA A 121 -3.61 -2.43 -0.16
CA ALA A 121 -3.90 -1.00 -0.18
C ALA A 121 -5.02 -0.64 0.81
N MET A 122 -6.09 -1.44 0.85
CA MET A 122 -7.16 -1.29 1.84
C MET A 122 -6.66 -1.51 3.28
N GLY A 123 -5.82 -2.53 3.50
CA GLY A 123 -5.22 -2.82 4.80
C GLY A 123 -4.35 -1.66 5.33
N ILE A 124 -3.53 -1.06 4.47
CA ILE A 124 -2.79 0.17 4.79
C ILE A 124 -3.75 1.34 5.01
N GLY A 125 -4.80 1.47 4.20
CA GLY A 125 -5.82 2.51 4.36
C GLY A 125 -6.47 2.50 5.74
N ALA A 126 -6.70 1.32 6.33
CA ALA A 126 -7.18 1.20 7.71
C ALA A 126 -6.17 1.72 8.74
N SER A 127 -4.87 1.52 8.50
CA SER A 127 -3.81 2.13 9.33
C SER A 127 -3.79 3.65 9.18
N VAL A 128 -3.95 4.18 7.96
CA VAL A 128 -4.04 5.64 7.72
C VAL A 128 -5.22 6.25 8.47
N LEU A 129 -6.37 5.58 8.49
CA LEU A 129 -7.50 6.02 9.32
C LEU A 129 -7.11 6.14 10.79
N ALA A 130 -6.39 5.15 11.35
CA ALA A 130 -5.92 5.19 12.73
C ALA A 130 -4.81 6.24 12.98
N ILE A 131 -4.03 6.60 11.95
CA ILE A 131 -3.02 7.66 12.01
C ILE A 131 -3.68 9.04 12.19
N ASN A 132 -4.74 9.34 11.46
CA ASN A 132 -5.40 10.65 11.46
C ASN A 132 -5.71 11.22 12.87
N PRO A 133 -6.39 10.50 13.79
CA PRO A 133 -6.66 11.03 15.13
C PRO A 133 -5.40 11.18 15.98
N LEU A 134 -4.38 10.33 15.79
CA LEU A 134 -3.10 10.50 16.49
C LEU A 134 -2.36 11.73 15.98
N LEU A 135 -2.39 11.99 14.67
CA LEU A 135 -1.79 13.16 14.06
C LEU A 135 -2.46 14.46 14.55
N GLU A 136 -3.80 14.48 14.64
CA GLU A 136 -4.54 15.68 15.05
C GLU A 136 -4.50 15.91 16.57
N HIS A 137 -4.44 14.84 17.37
CA HIS A 137 -4.65 14.90 18.82
C HIS A 137 -3.49 14.30 19.64
N HIS A 138 -2.25 14.31 19.12
CA HIS A 138 -1.12 13.77 19.89
C HIS A 138 -0.80 14.61 21.14
N ASP A 139 -1.05 15.93 21.15
CA ASP A 139 -0.79 16.86 22.28
C ASP A 139 0.62 16.75 22.89
N ASN A 140 1.59 16.31 22.09
CA ASN A 140 2.95 15.92 22.52
C ASN A 140 3.01 14.85 23.62
N VAL A 141 1.93 14.08 23.79
CA VAL A 141 1.88 12.95 24.72
C VAL A 141 2.75 11.81 24.18
N PRO A 142 3.78 11.35 24.93
CA PRO A 142 4.77 10.40 24.42
C PRO A 142 4.18 9.09 23.85
N VAL A 143 3.19 8.51 24.54
CA VAL A 143 2.56 7.25 24.07
C VAL A 143 1.81 7.42 22.75
N ARG A 144 1.24 8.60 22.49
CA ARG A 144 0.54 8.90 21.23
C ARG A 144 1.52 9.09 20.09
N LEU A 145 2.65 9.76 20.36
CA LEU A 145 3.73 9.92 19.39
C LEU A 145 4.39 8.59 19.04
N GLU A 146 4.63 7.72 20.03
CA GLU A 146 5.17 6.37 19.75
C GLU A 146 4.16 5.52 18.97
N ALA A 147 2.86 5.56 19.32
CA ALA A 147 1.84 4.87 18.54
C ALA A 147 1.77 5.39 17.09
N LEU A 148 1.83 6.70 16.89
CA LEU A 148 1.88 7.32 15.56
C LEU A 148 3.12 6.83 14.79
N LYS A 149 4.28 6.83 15.44
CA LYS A 149 5.54 6.34 14.89
C LYS A 149 5.44 4.88 14.47
N ASP A 150 4.86 4.03 15.30
CA ASP A 150 4.73 2.61 15.03
C ASP A 150 3.82 2.30 13.85
N LEU A 151 2.71 3.04 13.70
CA LEU A 151 1.82 2.91 12.56
C LEU A 151 2.48 3.41 11.26
N VAL A 152 3.07 4.61 11.28
CA VAL A 152 3.69 5.24 10.10
C VAL A 152 4.86 4.42 9.57
N PHE A 153 5.72 3.90 10.46
CA PHE A 153 6.85 3.06 10.07
C PHE A 153 6.47 1.58 9.88
N GLY A 154 5.18 1.25 9.95
CA GLY A 154 4.68 -0.10 9.70
C GLY A 154 5.15 -1.15 10.70
N LYS A 155 5.54 -0.75 11.91
CA LYS A 155 5.87 -1.68 13.00
C LYS A 155 4.62 -2.39 13.54
N ALA A 156 3.45 -1.78 13.35
CA ALA A 156 2.15 -2.37 13.66
C ALA A 156 1.09 -1.96 12.61
N PRO A 157 0.12 -2.84 12.29
CA PRO A 157 -1.09 -2.43 11.58
C PRO A 157 -2.00 -1.60 12.49
N GLY A 158 -2.72 -0.65 11.89
CA GLY A 158 -3.73 0.16 12.58
C GLY A 158 -5.15 -0.21 12.17
N CYS A 159 -6.09 0.11 13.04
CA CYS A 159 -7.51 0.05 12.75
C CYS A 159 -8.27 1.08 13.58
N ILE A 160 -9.44 1.48 13.09
CA ILE A 160 -10.41 2.24 13.86
C ILE A 160 -11.61 1.35 14.16
N LEU A 161 -12.03 1.34 15.43
CA LEU A 161 -13.15 0.55 15.93
C LEU A 161 -14.33 1.47 16.28
N ILE A 162 -14.92 2.12 15.27
CA ILE A 162 -16.08 3.00 15.43
C ILE A 162 -17.40 2.23 15.32
N THR A 163 -17.52 1.35 14.33
CA THR A 163 -18.78 0.68 14.02
C THR A 163 -19.14 -0.31 15.13
N GLU A 164 -20.38 -0.22 15.61
CA GLU A 164 -20.95 -1.10 16.63
C GLU A 164 -22.05 -1.97 16.00
N PRO A 165 -22.44 -3.12 16.59
CA PRO A 165 -23.44 -4.02 16.03
C PRO A 165 -24.77 -3.35 15.63
N GLU A 166 -25.19 -2.35 16.41
CA GLU A 166 -26.48 -1.65 16.22
C GLU A 166 -26.31 -0.19 15.81
N ARG A 167 -25.09 0.28 15.52
CA ARG A 167 -24.79 1.69 15.22
C ARG A 167 -23.66 1.85 14.20
N GLY A 168 -23.91 2.58 13.12
CA GLY A 168 -22.88 2.86 12.11
C GLY A 168 -23.28 3.84 11.00
N SER A 169 -24.58 4.00 10.71
CA SER A 169 -25.10 5.06 9.83
C SER A 169 -25.43 6.34 10.60
#